data_AF-A0A2W6TQW0-F1
#
_entry.id   AF-A0A2W6TQW0-F1
#
_cell.length_a   1.000
_cell.length_b   1.000
_cell.length_c   1.000
_cell.angle_alpha   90.00
_cell.angle_beta   90.00
_cell.angle_gamma   90.00
#
_symmetry.space_group_name_H-M   'P 1'
#
loop_
_entity.id
_entity.type
_entity.pdbx_description
1 polymer ?
#
loop_
_entity_poly.entity_id
_entity_poly.type
_entity_poly.pdbx_seq_one_letter_code
_entity_poly.pdbx_strand_id
1 'polypeptide(L)'
;MSTHSTVVSRSQQLKAATHSTHDSLDKRVMAADIFASRDSFTRFLRVQYRFHRDIDALYSHHGLLALIPDLAERRRLARIAL
;
A
#
# COMPACT_ATOMS: atom_id res chain seq x y z
N MET A 1 -8.12 32.50 -26.71
CA MET A 1 -7.29 31.86 -25.66
C MET A 1 -8.16 30.82 -24.97
N SER A 2 -8.03 29.55 -25.35
CA SER A 2 -8.84 28.47 -24.75
C SER A 2 -8.21 28.03 -23.44
N THR A 3 -8.96 28.16 -22.35
CA THR A 3 -8.58 27.70 -21.02
C THR A 3 -8.78 26.18 -20.93
N HIS A 4 -7.71 25.41 -21.12
CA HIS A 4 -7.73 23.99 -20.79
C HIS A 4 -7.74 23.83 -19.27
N SER A 5 -8.90 23.49 -18.70
CA SER A 5 -9.01 23.04 -17.32
C SER A 5 -8.39 21.65 -17.22
N THR A 6 -7.28 21.52 -16.51
CA THR A 6 -6.59 20.25 -16.26
C THR A 6 -7.42 19.42 -15.28
N VAL A 7 -8.25 18.52 -15.82
CA VAL A 7 -9.02 17.58 -15.01
C VAL A 7 -8.05 16.68 -14.23
N VAL A 8 -8.10 16.76 -12.90
CA VAL A 8 -7.27 15.95 -11.99
C VAL A 8 -7.69 14.48 -12.11
N SER A 9 -6.72 13.60 -12.33
CA SER A 9 -7.01 12.17 -12.50
C SER A 9 -7.51 11.53 -11.21
N ARG A 10 -8.22 10.40 -11.32
CA ARG A 10 -8.68 9.63 -10.15
C ARG A 10 -7.54 9.23 -9.21
N SER A 11 -6.36 8.91 -9.74
CA SER A 11 -5.18 8.55 -8.93
C SER A 11 -4.64 9.75 -8.16
N GLN A 12 -4.62 10.93 -8.76
CA GLN A 12 -4.24 12.18 -8.08
C GLN A 12 -5.24 12.55 -6.98
N GLN A 13 -6.55 12.41 -7.25
CA GLN A 13 -7.60 12.62 -6.24
C GLN A 13 -7.46 11.67 -5.06
N LEU A 14 -7.24 10.37 -5.31
CA LEU A 14 -7.04 9.38 -4.25
C LEU A 14 -5.81 9.73 -3.40
N LYS A 15 -4.67 10.04 -4.06
CA LYS A 15 -3.44 10.46 -3.36
C LYS A 15 -3.67 11.65 -2.44
N ALA A 16 -4.37 12.69 -2.94
CA ALA A 16 -4.69 13.87 -2.15
C ALA A 16 -5.60 13.53 -0.97
N ALA A 17 -6.66 12.74 -1.20
CA ALA A 17 -7.62 12.35 -0.17
C ALA A 17 -6.99 11.50 0.95
N THR A 18 -5.95 10.71 0.64
CA THR A 18 -5.28 9.84 1.63
C THR A 18 -3.99 10.43 2.20
N HIS A 19 -3.60 11.66 1.81
CA HIS A 19 -2.30 12.24 2.15
C HIS A 19 -2.04 12.30 3.67
N SER A 20 -2.96 12.86 4.44
CA SER A 20 -2.79 13.01 5.89
C SER A 20 -2.70 11.67 6.62
N THR A 21 -3.51 10.68 6.21
CA THR A 21 -3.47 9.33 6.75
C THR A 21 -2.13 8.66 6.45
N HIS A 22 -1.61 8.81 5.23
CA HIS A 22 -0.32 8.25 4.84
C HIS A 22 0.84 8.90 5.62
N ASP A 23 0.86 10.24 5.74
CA ASP A 23 1.86 10.97 6.51
C ASP A 23 1.87 10.55 8.00
N SER A 24 0.69 10.37 8.59
CA SER A 24 0.55 9.91 9.97
C SER A 24 1.02 8.46 10.18
N LEU A 25 0.87 7.61 9.16
CA LEU A 25 1.38 6.23 9.18
C LEU A 25 2.90 6.21 9.10
N ASP A 26 3.48 6.97 8.16
CA ASP A 26 4.92 7.03 7.94
C ASP A 26 5.67 7.52 9.19
N LYS A 27 5.21 8.63 9.78
CA LYS A 27 5.76 9.16 11.04
C LYS A 27 5.72 8.13 12.18
N ARG A 28 4.64 7.36 12.30
CA ARG A 28 4.52 6.30 13.32
C ARG A 28 5.49 5.15 13.07
N VAL A 29 5.70 4.76 11.82
CA VAL A 29 6.68 3.72 11.45
C VAL A 29 8.10 4.18 11.78
N MET A 30 8.47 5.41 11.41
CA MET A 30 9.80 5.95 11.69
C MET A 30 10.04 6.16 13.18
N ALA A 31 9.04 6.66 13.93
CA ALA A 31 9.12 6.82 15.37
C ALA A 31 9.25 5.49 16.14
N ALA A 32 8.88 4.36 15.52
CA ALA A 32 9.07 3.03 16.09
C ALA A 32 10.49 2.48 15.90
N ASP A 33 11.36 3.23 15.22
CA ASP A 33 12.77 2.91 14.95
C ASP A 33 12.95 1.46 14.45
N ILE A 34 12.23 1.15 13.37
CA ILE A 34 12.10 -0.21 12.84
C ILE A 34 13.43 -0.83 12.38
N PHE A 35 14.48 -0.02 12.22
CA PHE A 35 15.81 -0.47 11.79
C PHE A 35 16.85 -0.54 12.92
N ALA A 36 16.53 -0.10 14.13
CA ALA A 36 17.48 -0.14 15.26
C ALA A 36 17.91 -1.55 15.65
N SER A 37 17.06 -2.56 15.43
CA SER A 37 17.36 -3.94 15.80
C SER A 37 16.53 -4.94 15.00
N ARG A 38 16.96 -6.21 15.05
CA ARG A 38 16.18 -7.34 14.51
C ARG A 38 14.81 -7.47 15.17
N ASP A 39 14.71 -7.15 16.47
CA ASP A 39 13.46 -7.23 17.23
C ASP A 39 12.48 -6.14 16.78
N SER A 40 12.97 -4.90 16.63
CA SER A 40 12.19 -3.78 16.07
C SER A 40 11.70 -4.13 14.65
N PHE A 41 12.58 -4.67 13.82
CA PHE A 41 12.23 -5.05 12.45
C PHE A 41 11.23 -6.21 12.41
N THR A 42 11.33 -7.17 13.33
CA THR A 42 10.35 -8.27 13.44
C THR A 42 8.95 -7.75 13.76
N ARG A 43 8.83 -6.72 14.60
CA ARG A 43 7.53 -6.08 14.89
C ARG A 43 6.97 -5.41 13.63
N PHE A 44 7.82 -4.76 12.84
CA PHE A 44 7.42 -4.21 11.53
C PHE A 44 6.99 -5.29 10.54
N LEU A 45 7.71 -6.42 10.44
CA LEU A 45 7.32 -7.54 9.59
C LEU A 45 5.98 -8.14 9.99
N ARG A 46 5.63 -8.17 11.28
CA ARG A 46 4.28 -8.60 11.72
C ARG A 46 3.18 -7.67 11.23
N VAL A 47 3.43 -6.35 11.20
CA VAL A 47 2.49 -5.37 10.61
C VAL A 47 2.36 -5.62 9.11
N GLN A 48 3.49 -5.79 8.42
CA GLN A 48 3.50 -6.11 6.98
C GLN A 48 2.74 -7.39 6.65
N TYR A 49 2.96 -8.46 7.42
CA TYR A 49 2.25 -9.73 7.27
C TYR A 49 0.74 -9.55 7.41
N ARG A 50 0.28 -8.91 8.49
CA ARG A 50 -1.15 -8.68 8.74
C ARG A 50 -1.79 -7.89 7.60
N PHE A 51 -1.14 -6.81 7.16
CA PHE A 51 -1.62 -6.00 6.05
C PHE A 51 -1.75 -6.82 4.75
N HIS A 52 -0.71 -7.56 4.36
CA HIS A 52 -0.73 -8.37 3.13
C HIS A 52 -1.73 -9.52 3.20
N ARG A 53 -1.93 -10.12 4.38
CA ARG A 53 -2.96 -11.15 4.60
C ARG A 53 -4.36 -10.58 4.40
N ASP A 54 -4.63 -9.40 4.96
CA ASP A 54 -5.97 -8.80 4.91
C ASP A 54 -6.37 -8.37 3.49
N ILE A 55 -5.41 -8.06 2.63
CA ILE A 55 -5.66 -7.69 1.21
C ILE A 55 -5.48 -8.88 0.24
N ASP A 56 -5.13 -10.08 0.72
CA ASP A 56 -4.68 -11.18 -0.15
C ASP A 56 -5.70 -11.57 -1.21
N ALA A 57 -6.97 -11.63 -0.81
CA ALA A 57 -8.09 -11.98 -1.68
C ALA A 57 -8.30 -11.00 -2.84
N LEU A 58 -7.82 -9.75 -2.73
CA LEU A 58 -7.92 -8.76 -3.80
C LEU A 58 -7.06 -9.16 -5.02
N TYR A 59 -5.94 -9.86 -4.79
CA TYR A 59 -5.03 -10.27 -5.85
C TYR A 59 -5.56 -11.40 -6.74
N SER A 60 -6.58 -12.13 -6.28
CA SER A 60 -7.29 -13.16 -7.05
C SER A 60 -8.70 -12.75 -7.48
N HIS A 61 -9.10 -11.49 -7.21
CA HIS A 61 -10.45 -11.04 -7.50
C HIS A 61 -10.66 -10.88 -9.02
N HIS A 62 -11.57 -11.66 -9.60
CA HIS A 62 -11.82 -11.70 -11.06
C HIS A 62 -12.05 -10.31 -11.67
N GLY A 63 -12.87 -9.48 -11.04
CA GLY A 63 -13.15 -8.12 -11.53
C GLY A 63 -11.93 -7.19 -11.52
N LEU A 64 -10.96 -7.43 -10.63
CA LEU A 64 -9.73 -6.63 -10.59
C LEU A 64 -8.70 -7.16 -11.57
N LEU A 65 -8.59 -8.48 -11.73
CA LEU A 65 -7.73 -9.12 -12.73
C LEU A 65 -8.10 -8.70 -14.17
N ALA A 66 -9.39 -8.48 -14.43
CA ALA A 66 -9.85 -7.96 -15.72
C ALA A 66 -9.41 -6.51 -16.00
N LEU A 67 -9.12 -5.72 -14.95
CA LEU A 67 -8.78 -4.30 -15.05
C LEU A 67 -7.28 -4.02 -14.92
N ILE A 68 -6.56 -4.88 -14.20
CA ILE A 68 -5.14 -4.74 -13.88
C ILE A 68 -4.43 -6.03 -14.33
N PRO A 69 -4.00 -6.09 -15.61
CA PRO A 69 -3.19 -7.20 -16.10
C PRO A 69 -1.89 -7.21 -15.33
N ASP A 70 -1.45 -8.37 -14.81
CA ASP A 70 -0.34 -8.58 -13.86
C ASP A 70 -0.68 -8.49 -12.36
N LEU A 71 -1.93 -8.22 -11.95
CA LEU A 71 -2.26 -8.01 -10.53
C LEU A 71 -1.77 -9.15 -9.64
N ALA A 72 -1.98 -10.41 -10.04
CA ALA A 72 -1.54 -11.58 -9.29
C ALA A 72 -0.03 -11.59 -8.99
N GLU A 73 0.80 -11.07 -9.89
CA GLU A 73 2.27 -11.01 -9.75
C GLU A 73 2.70 -9.98 -8.72
N ARG A 74 1.84 -9.00 -8.41
CA ARG A 74 2.09 -7.96 -7.41
C ARG A 74 1.85 -8.43 -5.97
N ARG A 75 1.28 -9.63 -5.79
CA ARG A 75 1.02 -10.25 -4.48
C ARG A 75 2.33 -10.50 -3.74
N ARG A 76 2.44 -10.03 -2.48
CA ARG A 76 3.67 -10.17 -1.67
C ARG A 76 3.50 -11.04 -0.42
N LEU A 77 2.30 -11.54 -0.12
CA LEU A 77 2.06 -12.31 1.11
C LEU A 77 3.05 -13.48 1.26
N ALA A 78 3.27 -14.26 0.19
CA ALA A 78 4.20 -15.39 0.21
C ALA A 78 5.68 -15.01 0.49
N ARG A 79 6.07 -13.74 0.31
CA ARG A 79 7.43 -13.26 0.63
C ARG A 79 7.62 -12.87 2.09
N ILE A 80 6.51 -12.75 2.84
CA ILE A 80 6.48 -12.24 4.22
C ILE A 80 5.83 -13.25 5.17
N ALA A 81 5.03 -14.18 4.65
CA ALA A 81 4.57 -15.35 5.38
C ALA A 81 5.77 -16.29 5.65
N LEU A 82 5.95 -16.65 6.92
CA LEU A 82 6.88 -17.70 7.36
C LEU A 82 6.28 -19.07 7.07
#